data_AF-A0AAX2CJ74-F1
#
_entry.id   AF-A0AAX2CJ74-F1
#
_cell.length_a   1.000
_cell.length_b   1.000
_cell.length_c   1.000
_cell.angle_alpha   90.00
_cell.angle_beta   90.00
_cell.angle_gamma   90.00
#
_symmetry.space_group_name_H-M   'P 1'
#
loop_
_entity.id
_entity.type
_entity.pdbx_description
1 polymer ?
#
loop_
_entity_poly.entity_id
_entity_poly.type
_entity_poly.pdbx_seq_one_letter_code
_entity_poly.pdbx_strand_id
1 'polypeptide(L)'
;MENKNNSFVVTVTPITDNLDKEIQAPQKKKFKNQQGSIKVSNESKVELEALMKITNKKFAHEIIDLLINNYYVEKELTAEQKMKFKLLTEI
;
A
#
# COMPACT_ATOMS: atom_id res chain seq x y z
N MET A 1 52.32 -19.04 -25.07
CA MET A 1 51.69 -17.77 -25.49
C MET A 1 50.24 -18.07 -25.78
N GLU A 2 49.36 -17.85 -24.80
CA GLU A 2 47.92 -18.09 -24.91
C GLU A 2 47.28 -16.97 -25.72
N ASN A 3 46.74 -17.28 -26.91
CA ASN A 3 45.92 -16.34 -27.65
C ASN A 3 44.45 -16.53 -27.24
N LYS A 4 43.96 -15.57 -26.45
CA LYS A 4 42.58 -15.50 -25.95
C LYS A 4 41.67 -15.05 -27.10
N ASN A 5 41.07 -16.02 -27.78
CA ASN A 5 39.99 -15.77 -28.72
C ASN A 5 38.73 -15.33 -27.93
N ASN A 6 38.66 -14.04 -27.60
CA ASN A 6 37.43 -13.42 -27.09
C ASN A 6 36.41 -13.38 -28.23
N SER A 7 35.54 -14.38 -28.30
CA SER A 7 34.36 -14.38 -29.17
C SER A 7 33.32 -13.41 -28.61
N PHE A 8 33.21 -12.23 -29.21
CA PHE A 8 32.12 -11.30 -28.91
C PHE A 8 30.92 -11.67 -29.77
N VAL A 9 29.97 -12.41 -29.19
CA VAL A 9 28.72 -12.75 -29.87
C VAL A 9 27.80 -11.53 -29.81
N VAL A 10 27.70 -10.79 -30.92
CA VAL A 10 26.73 -9.71 -31.09
C VAL A 10 25.41 -10.34 -31.54
N THR A 11 24.46 -10.48 -30.62
CA THR A 11 23.08 -10.79 -30.99
C THR A 11 22.39 -9.51 -31.47
N VAL A 12 22.13 -9.43 -32.78
CA VAL A 12 21.32 -8.37 -33.37
C VAL A 12 19.87 -8.83 -33.36
N THR A 13 19.04 -8.21 -32.52
CA THR A 13 17.58 -8.43 -32.55
C THR A 13 16.99 -7.64 -33.71
N PRO A 14 16.22 -8.25 -34.63
CA PRO A 14 15.57 -7.51 -35.69
C PRO A 14 14.53 -6.56 -35.09
N ILE A 15 14.55 -5.29 -35.52
CA ILE A 15 13.48 -4.33 -35.22
C ILE A 15 12.31 -4.73 -36.12
N THR A 16 11.35 -5.46 -35.57
CA THR A 16 10.02 -5.56 -36.18
C THR A 16 9.26 -4.29 -35.88
N ASP A 17 9.09 -3.47 -36.92
CA ASP A 17 8.13 -2.36 -36.96
C ASP A 17 6.72 -2.91 -36.72
N ASN A 18 6.27 -2.89 -35.48
CA ASN A 18 4.87 -3.00 -35.09
C ASN A 18 4.77 -2.65 -33.62
N LEU A 19 4.49 -1.38 -33.30
CA LEU A 19 3.90 -1.08 -32.01
C LEU A 19 3.19 0.28 -32.03
N ASP A 20 1.94 0.24 -32.49
CA ASP A 20 0.90 1.08 -31.89
C ASP A 20 0.88 0.77 -30.39
N LYS A 21 1.71 1.49 -29.63
CA LYS A 21 1.67 1.50 -28.17
C LYS A 21 0.42 2.26 -27.75
N GLU A 22 -0.73 1.59 -27.79
CA GLU A 22 -1.67 1.81 -26.70
C GLU A 22 -0.92 1.48 -25.41
N ILE A 23 -0.49 2.52 -24.69
CA ILE A 23 0.01 2.42 -23.34
C ILE A 23 -1.19 1.99 -22.49
N GLN A 24 -1.48 0.70 -22.48
CA GLN A 24 -2.41 0.11 -21.52
C GLN A 24 -1.78 0.29 -20.15
N ALA A 25 -2.27 1.28 -19.41
CA ALA A 25 -1.89 1.47 -18.03
C ALA A 25 -2.04 0.13 -17.29
N PRO A 26 -1.02 -0.33 -16.54
CA PRO A 26 -1.09 -1.62 -15.87
C PRO A 26 -2.33 -1.65 -14.99
N GLN A 27 -3.22 -2.62 -15.25
CA GLN A 27 -4.43 -2.81 -14.45
C GLN A 27 -4.01 -2.86 -12.97
N LYS A 28 -4.51 -1.91 -12.17
CA LYS A 28 -4.14 -1.78 -10.75
C LYS A 28 -4.44 -3.10 -10.06
N LYS A 29 -3.38 -3.80 -9.66
CA LYS A 29 -3.44 -5.08 -8.94
C LYS A 29 -4.29 -4.87 -7.69
N LYS A 30 -5.47 -5.48 -7.64
CA LYS A 30 -6.36 -5.41 -6.47
C LYS A 30 -5.78 -6.32 -5.39
N PHE A 31 -5.24 -5.72 -4.33
CA PHE A 31 -4.84 -6.47 -3.14
C PHE A 31 -6.10 -6.79 -2.33
N LYS A 32 -6.30 -8.06 -1.94
CA LYS A 32 -7.49 -8.53 -1.19
C LYS A 32 -7.77 -7.73 0.08
N ASN A 33 -6.73 -7.14 0.66
CA ASN A 33 -6.68 -6.41 1.92
C ASN A 33 -6.55 -4.89 1.73
N GLN A 34 -6.75 -4.36 0.52
CA GLN A 34 -6.78 -2.92 0.25
C GLN A 34 -8.05 -2.58 -0.53
N GLN A 35 -9.11 -2.21 0.20
CA GLN A 35 -10.33 -1.68 -0.41
C GLN A 35 -10.24 -0.16 -0.63
N GLY A 36 -9.27 0.51 -0.02
CA GLY A 36 -9.00 1.94 -0.19
C GLY A 36 -7.56 2.29 0.20
N SER A 37 -7.07 3.42 -0.33
CA SER A 37 -5.78 4.01 0.05
C SER A 37 -6.04 5.30 0.80
N ILE A 38 -5.43 5.44 1.98
CA ILE A 38 -5.49 6.65 2.80
C ILE A 38 -4.14 7.35 2.67
N LYS A 39 -4.17 8.62 2.26
CA LYS A 39 -2.97 9.47 2.27
C LYS A 39 -2.79 10.02 3.68
N VAL A 40 -1.56 9.94 4.19
CA VAL A 40 -1.17 10.45 5.51
C VAL A 40 0.08 11.31 5.36
N SER A 41 0.34 12.17 6.35
CA SER A 41 1.60 12.92 6.40
C SER A 41 2.80 11.98 6.62
N ASN A 42 4.00 12.46 6.32
CA ASN A 42 5.22 11.69 6.55
C ASN A 42 5.42 11.37 8.05
N GLU A 43 5.10 12.32 8.92
CA GLU A 43 5.19 12.16 10.38
C GLU A 43 4.27 11.04 10.86
N SER A 44 2.97 11.10 10.49
CA SER A 44 2.00 10.07 10.86
C SER A 44 2.37 8.70 10.33
N LYS A 45 3.03 8.62 9.15
CA LYS A 45 3.55 7.35 8.63
C LYS A 45 4.62 6.75 9.54
N VAL A 46 5.58 7.55 9.99
CA VAL A 46 6.67 7.09 10.88
C VAL A 46 6.11 6.61 12.22
N GLU A 47 5.18 7.36 12.80
CA GLU A 47 4.52 6.98 14.06
C GLU A 47 3.72 5.67 13.90
N LEU A 48 2.99 5.53 12.79
CA LEU A 48 2.21 4.32 12.51
C LEU A 48 3.12 3.09 12.35
N GLU A 49 4.26 3.23 11.67
CA GLU A 49 5.24 2.16 11.55
C GLU A 49 5.87 1.78 12.91
N ALA A 50 6.13 2.77 13.78
CA ALA A 50 6.61 2.52 15.13
C ALA A 50 5.57 1.78 15.97
N LEU A 51 4.30 2.19 15.90
CA LEU A 51 3.19 1.53 16.58
C LEU A 51 3.02 0.08 16.11
N MET A 52 3.13 -0.18 14.80
CA MET A 52 3.09 -1.54 14.25
C MET A 52 4.17 -2.44 14.86
N LYS A 53 5.39 -1.92 15.01
CA LYS A 53 6.52 -2.66 15.62
C LYS A 53 6.27 -2.97 17.09
N ILE A 54 5.82 -2.01 17.87
CA ILE A 54 5.61 -2.17 19.32
C ILE A 54 4.46 -3.14 19.61
N THR A 55 3.40 -3.09 18.80
CA THR A 55 2.20 -3.91 18.97
C THR A 55 2.25 -5.24 18.22
N ASN A 56 3.37 -5.54 17.54
CA ASN A 56 3.58 -6.73 16.70
C ASN A 56 2.48 -6.93 15.64
N LYS A 57 1.98 -5.84 15.06
CA LYS A 57 0.98 -5.87 14.00
C LYS A 57 1.62 -5.87 12.63
N LYS A 58 1.04 -6.67 11.73
CA LYS A 58 1.57 -6.86 10.39
C LYS A 58 1.10 -5.77 9.44
N PHE A 59 -0.07 -5.18 9.70
CA PHE A 59 -0.67 -4.20 8.82
C PHE A 59 -1.10 -2.93 9.55
N ALA A 60 -0.93 -1.80 8.87
CA ALA A 60 -1.31 -0.48 9.37
C ALA A 60 -2.81 -0.35 9.68
N HIS A 61 -3.68 -1.02 8.91
CA HIS A 61 -5.13 -0.96 9.15
C HIS A 61 -5.50 -1.56 10.50
N GLU A 62 -4.78 -2.57 10.99
CA GLU A 62 -5.04 -3.15 12.32
C GLU A 62 -4.82 -2.12 13.44
N ILE A 63 -3.81 -1.24 13.25
CA ILE A 63 -3.55 -0.14 14.20
C ILE A 63 -4.62 0.93 14.07
N ILE A 64 -5.00 1.29 12.86
CA ILE A 64 -6.05 2.29 12.59
C ILE A 64 -7.39 1.83 13.21
N ASP A 65 -7.78 0.57 13.02
CA ASP A 65 -9.00 0.01 13.58
C ASP A 65 -8.98 0.01 15.11
N LEU A 66 -7.83 -0.28 15.70
CA LEU A 66 -7.63 -0.24 17.15
C LEU A 66 -7.71 1.20 17.69
N LEU A 67 -7.11 2.17 17.00
CA LEU A 67 -7.16 3.58 17.37
C LEU A 67 -8.58 4.14 17.25
N ILE A 68 -9.31 3.80 16.19
CA ILE A 68 -10.69 4.24 16.01
C ILE A 68 -11.57 3.68 17.11
N ASN A 69 -11.62 2.35 17.26
CA ASN A 69 -12.59 1.72 18.17
C ASN A 69 -12.20 1.89 19.64
N ASN A 70 -10.97 1.50 20.02
CA ASN A 70 -10.61 1.38 21.44
C ASN A 70 -10.17 2.70 22.06
N TYR A 71 -9.62 3.61 21.26
CA TYR A 71 -9.12 4.88 21.77
C TYR A 71 -10.13 6.00 21.54
N TYR A 72 -10.49 6.26 20.28
CA TYR A 72 -11.31 7.42 19.96
C TYR A 72 -12.79 7.22 20.28
N VAL A 73 -13.40 6.14 19.78
CA VAL A 73 -14.83 5.88 20.00
C VAL A 73 -15.12 5.60 21.46
N GLU A 74 -14.30 4.77 22.14
CA GLU A 74 -14.62 4.41 23.51
C GLU A 74 -14.26 5.48 24.56
N LYS A 75 -13.14 6.19 24.40
CA LYS A 75 -12.63 7.09 25.46
C LYS A 75 -12.93 8.57 25.21
N GLU A 76 -12.94 9.01 23.96
CA GLU A 76 -13.02 10.45 23.63
C GLU A 76 -14.44 10.89 23.27
N LEU A 77 -15.25 10.02 22.66
CA LEU A 77 -16.60 10.39 22.24
C LEU A 77 -17.61 10.42 23.40
N THR A 78 -18.43 11.46 23.44
CA THR A 78 -19.61 11.50 24.32
C THR A 78 -20.67 10.50 23.87
N ALA A 79 -21.61 10.15 24.74
CA ALA A 79 -22.67 9.17 24.43
C ALA A 79 -23.46 9.55 23.16
N GLU A 80 -23.77 10.82 22.97
CA GLU A 80 -24.47 11.33 21.79
C GLU A 80 -23.61 11.19 20.52
N GLN A 81 -22.31 11.50 20.60
CA GLN A 81 -21.39 11.34 19.49
C GLN A 81 -21.18 9.86 19.13
N LYS A 82 -21.11 8.96 20.12
CA LYS A 82 -21.05 7.51 19.91
C LYS A 82 -22.30 7.01 19.18
N MET A 83 -23.49 7.44 19.59
CA MET A 83 -24.74 7.12 18.89
C MET A 83 -24.71 7.61 17.44
N LYS A 84 -24.29 8.86 17.20
CA LYS A 84 -24.18 9.41 15.86
C LYS A 84 -23.16 8.66 15.00
N PHE A 85 -22.00 8.33 15.56
CA PHE A 85 -20.98 7.53 14.89
C PHE A 85 -21.53 6.16 14.48
N LYS A 86 -22.25 5.47 15.38
CA LYS A 86 -22.89 4.19 15.09
C LYS A 86 -23.90 4.31 13.94
N LEU A 87 -24.76 5.32 13.94
CA LEU A 87 -25.74 5.53 12.87
C LEU A 87 -25.08 5.81 11.50
N LEU A 88 -23.91 6.45 11.48
CA LEU A 88 -23.17 6.72 10.25
C LEU A 88 -22.34 5.51 9.75
N THR A 89 -22.14 4.51 10.61
CA THR A 89 -21.28 3.34 10.35
C THR A 89 -22.02 2.01 10.36
N GLU A 90 -23.31 1.99 10.72
CA GLU A 90 -24.21 0.85 10.47
C GLU A 90 -24.32 0.65 8.95
N ILE A 91 -23.61 -0.37 8.46
CA ILE A 91 -23.69 -0.92 7.10
C ILE A 91 -24.72 -2.04 7.09
#